data_AF-A0A074YQ81-F1
#
_entry.id   AF-A0A074YQ81-F1
#
_cell.length_a   1.000
_cell.length_b   1.000
_cell.length_c   1.000
_cell.angle_alpha   90.00
_cell.angle_beta   90.00
_cell.angle_gamma   90.00
#
_symmetry.space_group_name_H-M   'P 1'
#
loop_
_entity.id
_entity.type
_entity.pdbx_description
1 polymer ?
#
loop_
_entity_poly.entity_id
_entity_poly.type
_entity_poly.pdbx_seq_one_letter_code
_entity_poly.pdbx_strand_id
1 'polypeptide(L)' 'MTSTILPAELFRHIFSLLHLNQLASCALVSKIWHAHVTPLMYESIDLTWRRPIAMCDRGLDSLLLDPCPCEDMGFCD' A
#
# COMPACT_ATOMS: atom_id res chain seq x y z
N MET A 1 17.02 -28.04 -3.38
CA MET A 1 16.45 -26.79 -3.90
C MET A 1 16.88 -25.66 -2.97
N THR A 2 17.91 -24.91 -3.36
CA THR A 2 18.37 -23.75 -2.59
C THR A 2 17.39 -22.62 -2.84
N SER A 3 16.50 -22.36 -1.87
CA SER A 3 15.74 -21.12 -1.83
C SER A 3 16.73 -19.97 -1.72
N THR A 4 17.06 -19.33 -2.84
CA THR A 4 17.89 -18.13 -2.87
C THR A 4 17.04 -16.98 -2.38
N ILE A 5 17.01 -16.81 -1.06
CA ILE A 5 16.44 -15.63 -0.43
C ILE A 5 17.27 -14.44 -0.92
N LEU A 6 16.62 -13.48 -1.60
CA LEU A 6 17.28 -12.25 -2.03
C LEU A 6 17.86 -11.51 -0.81
N PRO A 7 19.04 -10.88 -0.93
CA PRO A 7 19.57 -9.99 0.10
C PRO A 7 18.62 -8.83 0.45
N ALA A 8 18.59 -8.43 1.71
CA ALA A 8 17.74 -7.36 2.23
C ALA A 8 18.01 -5.99 1.55
N GLU A 9 19.25 -5.77 1.11
CA GLU A 9 19.71 -4.56 0.44
C GLU A 9 19.03 -4.38 -0.93
N LEU A 10 18.74 -5.48 -1.63
CA LEU A 10 18.04 -5.42 -2.91
C LEU A 10 16.58 -5.02 -2.72
N PHE A 11 15.91 -5.52 -1.68
CA PHE A 11 14.56 -5.07 -1.32
C PHE A 11 14.54 -3.57 -1.04
N ARG A 12 15.48 -3.07 -0.22
CA ARG A 12 15.60 -1.64 0.05
C ARG A 12 15.82 -0.82 -1.22
N HIS A 13 16.67 -1.30 -2.13
CA HIS A 13 16.93 -0.60 -3.39
C HIS A 13 15.67 -0.54 -4.27
N ILE A 14 14.94 -1.65 -4.41
CA ILE A 14 13.67 -1.71 -5.15
C ILE A 14 12.65 -0.74 -4.54
N PHE A 15 12.46 -0.80 -3.23
CA PHE A 15 11.47 0.03 -2.53
C PHE A 15 11.80 1.52 -2.56
N SER A 16 13.09 1.89 -2.65
CA SER A 16 13.49 3.29 -2.80
C SER A 16 13.05 3.94 -4.11
N LEU A 17 12.65 3.13 -5.10
CA LEU A 17 12.16 3.60 -6.40
C LEU A 17 10.63 3.80 -6.44
N LEU A 18 9.93 3.51 -5.34
CA LEU A 18 8.48 3.49 -5.28
C LEU A 18 7.93 4.62 -4.40
N HIS A 19 6.75 5.10 -4.75
CA HIS A 19 6.00 6.01 -3.88
C HIS A 19 5.36 5.25 -2.70
N LEU A 20 5.07 5.95 -1.59
CA LEU A 20 4.54 5.36 -0.35
C LEU A 20 3.25 4.55 -0.59
N ASN A 21 2.38 5.01 -1.49
CA ASN A 21 1.15 4.31 -1.88
C ASN A 21 1.42 2.98 -2.62
N GLN A 22 2.54 2.87 -3.34
CA GLN A 22 2.95 1.65 -4.05
C GLN A 22 3.68 0.65 -3.12
N LEU A 23 4.29 1.14 -2.03
CA LEU A 23 4.89 0.29 -1.00
C LEU A 23 3.84 -0.60 -0.31
N ALA A 24 2.62 -0.09 -0.13
CA ALA A 24 1.51 -0.88 0.41
C ALA A 24 1.19 -2.11 -0.45
N SER A 25 1.17 -1.95 -1.78
CA SER A 25 0.95 -3.07 -2.72
C SER A 25 2.09 -4.09 -2.65
N CYS A 26 3.32 -3.65 -2.40
CA CYS A 26 4.47 -4.54 -2.23
C CYS A 26 4.32 -5.48 -1.02
N ALA A 27 3.64 -5.04 0.04
CA ALA A 27 3.38 -5.86 1.22
C ALA A 27 2.49 -7.09 0.92
N LEU A 28 1.71 -7.04 -0.17
CA LEU A 28 0.77 -8.10 -0.56
C LEU A 28 1.42 -9.21 -1.40
N VAL A 29 2.65 -9.01 -1.90
CA VAL A 29 3.31 -9.96 -2.82
C VAL A 29 3.71 -11.27 -2.14
N SER A 30 4.29 -11.18 -0.94
CA SER A 30 4.71 -12.35 -0.16
C SER A 30 5.05 -11.98 1.27
N LYS A 31 5.18 -12.99 2.14
CA LYS A 31 5.63 -12.80 3.54
C LYS A 31 7.02 -12.14 3.63
N ILE A 32 7.92 -12.43 2.69
CA ILE A 32 9.27 -11.85 2.65
C ILE A 32 9.19 -10.36 2.30
N TRP A 33 8.43 -10.02 1.27
CA TRP A 33 8.23 -8.63 0.86
C TRP A 33 7.58 -7.81 1.98
N HIS A 34 6.54 -8.35 2.61
CA HIS A 34 5.91 -7.76 3.79
C HIS A 34 6.95 -7.42 4.87
N ALA A 35 7.78 -8.39 5.27
CA ALA A 35 8.79 -8.18 6.31
C ALA A 35 9.79 -7.06 5.99
N HIS A 36 10.14 -6.85 4.72
CA HIS A 36 11.08 -5.80 4.31
C HIS A 36 10.43 -4.44 4.08
N VAL A 37 9.16 -4.38 3.64
CA VAL A 37 8.51 -3.11 3.30
C VAL A 37 7.84 -2.44 4.50
N THR A 38 7.36 -3.24 5.47
CA THR A 38 6.68 -2.72 6.68
C THR A 38 7.49 -1.65 7.41
N PRO A 39 8.79 -1.82 7.70
CA PRO A 39 9.57 -0.78 8.39
C PRO A 39 9.64 0.54 7.62
N LEU A 40 9.70 0.49 6.29
CA LEU A 40 9.79 1.67 5.43
C LEU A 40 8.45 2.42 5.35
N MET A 41 7.33 1.69 5.30
CA MET A 41 6.00 2.31 5.30
C MET A 41 5.70 3.09 6.58
N TYR A 42 6.27 2.67 7.70
CA TYR A 42 6.05 3.26 9.02
C TYR A 42 7.20 4.16 9.49
N GLU A 43 8.25 4.36 8.68
CA GLU A 43 9.36 5.25 8.99
C GLU A 43 8.94 6.73 9.02
N SER A 44 7.95 7.10 8.19
CA SER A 44 7.44 8.46 8.11
C SER A 44 5.94 8.45 7.81
N ILE A 45 5.14 8.37 8.88
CA ILE A 45 3.68 8.36 8.79
C ILE A 45 3.18 9.81 8.88
N ASP A 46 2.46 10.26 7.86
CA ASP A 46 1.66 11.48 7.93
C ASP A 46 0.45 11.22 8.84
N LEU A 47 0.50 11.75 10.07
CA LEU A 47 -0.59 11.67 11.05
C LEU A 47 -1.62 12.79 10.89
N THR A 48 -1.62 13.49 9.76
CA THR A 48 -2.69 14.46 9.45
C THR A 48 -4.03 13.75 9.55
N TRP A 49 -4.89 14.23 10.44
CA TRP A 49 -6.26 13.74 10.57
C TRP A 49 -6.99 13.92 9.25
N ARG A 50 -7.11 12.83 8.48
CA ARG A 50 -7.99 12.76 7.33
C ARG A 50 -9.29 12.11 7.79
N ARG A 51 -10.43 12.72 7.45
CA ARG A 51 -11.74 12.08 7.61
C ARG A 51 -11.68 10.70 6.95
N PRO A 52 -12.18 9.63 7.60
CA PRO A 52 -12.31 8.33 6.94
C PRO A 52 -13.08 8.49 5.63
N ILE A 53 -12.50 8.03 4.53
CA ILE A 53 -13.10 8.06 3.20
C ILE A 53 -13.81 6.72 2.99
N ALA A 54 -15.10 6.74 2.66
CA ALA A 54 -15.84 5.55 2.27
C ALA A 54 -15.31 5.03 0.93
N MET A 55 -14.88 3.77 0.93
CA MET A 55 -14.44 3.06 -0.27
C MET A 55 -15.58 2.15 -0.71
N CYS A 56 -16.12 2.40 -1.90
CA CYS A 56 -17.19 1.60 -2.45
C CYS A 56 -16.58 0.56 -3.38
N ASP A 57 -17.08 -0.67 -3.30
CA ASP A 57 -16.61 -1.77 -4.15
C ASP A 57 -17.10 -1.51 -5.60
N ARG A 58 -16.28 -0.81 -6.40
CA ARG A 58 -16.59 -0.54 -7.80
C ARG A 58 -16.18 -1.73 -8.67
N GLY A 59 -16.87 -2.85 -8.49
CA GLY A 59 -16.87 -3.99 -9.40
C GLY A 59 -15.57 -4.83 -9.43
N LEU A 60 -15.75 -6.12 -9.70
CA LEU A 60 -14.72 -7.18 -9.62
C LEU A 60 -13.44 -6.97 -10.44
N ASP A 61 -13.38 -5.99 -11.34
CA ASP A 61 -12.26 -5.77 -12.26
C ASP A 61 -11.33 -4.60 -11.89
N SER A 62 -11.68 -3.81 -10.86
CA SER A 62 -10.86 -2.65 -10.49
C SER A 62 -9.89 -3.01 -9.37
N LEU A 63 -8.62 -3.23 -9.73
CA LEU A 63 -7.48 -3.27 -8.78
C LEU A 63 -7.23 -1.91 -8.09
N LEU A 64 -8.07 -0.91 -8.37
CA LEU A 64 -8.04 0.43 -7.80
C LEU A 64 -9.14 0.55 -6.74
N LEU A 65 -8.69 0.68 -5.49
CA LEU A 65 -9.51 1.17 -4.40
C LEU A 65 -9.73 2.67 -4.64
N ASP A 66 -10.89 3.04 -5.18
CA ASP A 66 -11.30 4.44 -5.38
C ASP A 66 -12.36 4.87 -4.35
N PRO A 67 -12.38 6.17 -3.97
CA PRO A 67 -13.44 6.72 -3.12
C PRO A 67 -14.85 6.50 -3.70
N CYS A 68 -15.83 6.30 -2.82
CA CYS A 68 -17.24 6.34 -3.19
C CYS A 68 -17.58 7.66 -3.89
N PRO A 69 -18.43 7.67 -4.94
CA PRO A 69 -18.87 8.94 -5.56
C PRO A 69 -19.57 9.89 -4.57
N CYS A 70 -20.12 9.37 -3.47
CA CYS A 70 -20.73 10.20 -2.43
C CYS A 70 -19.71 11.03 -1.64
N GLU A 71 -18.40 10.72 -1.71
CA GLU A 71 -17.33 11.47 -1.05
C GLU A 71 -17.12 12.83 -1.73
N ASP A 72 -17.28 12.87 -3.06
CA ASP A 72 -17.22 14.11 -3.84
C ASP A 72 -18.42 15.04 -3.54
N MET A 73 -19.53 14.46 -3.08
CA MET A 73 -20.76 15.19 -2.77
C MET A 73 -20.90 15.52 -1.28
N GLY A 74 -20.11 14.89 -0.40
CA GLY A 74 -20.15 15.12 1.05
C GLY A 74 -21.31 14.45 1.78
N PHE A 75 -21.88 13.37 1.24
CA PHE A 75 -23.08 12.72 1.80
C PHE A 75 -22.90 11.23 2.13
N CYS A 76 -21.67 10.70 2.28
CA CYS A 76 -21.45 9.29 2.64
C CYS A 76 -21.75 8.94 4.12
N ASP A 77 -22.75 9.57 4.72
CA ASP A 77 -23.16 9.31 6.11
C ASP A 77 -24.30 8.26 6.18
#